data_AF-A0A1C1CUP1-F1
#
_entry.id   AF-A0A1C1CUP1-F1
#
_cell.length_a   1.000
_cell.length_b   1.000
_cell.length_c   1.000
_cell.angle_alpha   90.00
_cell.angle_beta   90.00
_cell.angle_gamma   90.00
#
_symmetry.space_group_name_H-M   'P 1'
#
loop_
_entity.id
_entity.type
_entity.pdbx_description
1 polymer ?
#
loop_
_entity_poly.entity_id
_entity_poly.type
_entity_poly.pdbx_seq_one_letter_code
_entity_poly.pdbx_strand_id
1 'polypeptide(L)'
;MEIRELDAEGQPTVTFRYDPVSMAFEMRPSQRSASTSLMMRLMDVFLPAGYPLSVTADYTPYQIYDTLQAFASTIAGLLASRAVFVGMGVGSEDASVVTTMLLYIAQETIGRLATILFAHHFSQRIEAEVKFYRFFADIVNDLAFILDCLSPGLPVLGRVCTLCVSNACRAVCGVSGGSSKAILSSHFAKSGNIGELNAKDGSQETVISLIGMWAGGLVVSKVHGTWNTWCCLLPLLALHLWANWMAVKSVRLTSLNIERATILFRALLQGQVKDLNVIGKEESILGLAKVLPMRLSTFRVGVSVSDFLHDLPGDYRDQGRKCRHLNRLRQIFQDEDYVLWQDAQTKRGTVLLKESATGETQAKAICHYLRISVPILKDFEPAEPLQYREQSKPAQGLLANGDSEPRFTASHDNNNSVGEFVGGVGEDQDFELISESLRQNRLQWQNLRDQADGAGWDLSLTNLVGGRYHRVRMTDMQFEKKDQ
;
A
#
# COMPACT_ATOMS: atom_id res chain seq x y z
N MET A 1 29.67 31.10 -28.47
CA MET A 1 28.92 29.88 -28.11
C MET A 1 29.53 29.32 -26.82
N GLU A 2 28.72 28.91 -25.87
CA GLU A 2 29.17 28.28 -24.61
C GLU A 2 28.44 26.96 -24.44
N ILE A 3 29.17 25.86 -24.24
CA ILE A 3 28.65 24.52 -24.01
C ILE A 3 29.08 24.13 -22.61
N ARG A 4 28.13 23.68 -21.77
CA ARG A 4 28.43 23.17 -20.44
C ARG A 4 28.14 21.68 -20.41
N GLU A 5 29.16 20.88 -20.09
CA GLU A 5 28.94 19.51 -19.64
C GLU A 5 28.36 19.60 -18.22
N LEU A 6 27.21 18.97 -18.03
CA LEU A 6 26.54 18.87 -16.74
C LEU A 6 26.76 17.45 -16.19
N ASP A 7 26.98 17.32 -14.89
CA ASP A 7 26.86 16.02 -14.22
C ASP A 7 25.39 15.58 -14.11
N ALA A 8 25.17 14.42 -13.51
CA ALA A 8 23.83 13.85 -13.35
C ALA A 8 22.95 14.69 -12.41
N GLU A 9 23.55 15.63 -11.66
CA GLU A 9 22.90 16.60 -10.78
C GLU A 9 22.57 17.93 -11.50
N GLY A 10 22.88 18.03 -12.79
CA GLY A 10 22.68 19.23 -13.59
C GLY A 10 23.69 20.34 -13.29
N GLN A 11 24.75 20.05 -12.52
CA GLN A 11 25.80 21.01 -12.20
C GLN A 11 26.87 21.01 -13.29
N PRO A 12 27.35 22.19 -13.72
CA PRO A 12 28.37 22.25 -14.76
C PRO A 12 29.71 21.70 -14.24
N THR A 13 30.19 20.64 -14.87
CA THR A 13 31.50 20.01 -14.60
C THR A 13 32.59 20.67 -15.44
N VAL A 14 32.31 20.91 -16.71
CA VAL A 14 33.22 21.54 -17.66
C VAL A 14 32.46 22.53 -18.51
N THR A 15 33.01 23.73 -18.67
CA THR A 15 32.48 24.74 -19.59
C THR A 15 33.43 24.90 -20.76
N PHE A 16 32.94 24.64 -21.97
CA PHE A 16 33.63 24.89 -23.23
C PHE A 16 33.14 26.21 -23.79
N ARG A 17 34.06 27.17 -23.93
CA ARG A 17 33.75 28.47 -24.51
C ARG A 17 34.41 28.56 -25.89
N TYR A 18 33.60 28.76 -26.92
CA TYR A 18 34.10 28.95 -28.28
C TYR A 18 34.68 30.34 -28.43
N ASP A 19 35.96 30.43 -28.78
CA ASP A 19 36.62 31.66 -29.16
C ASP A 19 36.62 31.80 -30.70
N PRO A 20 35.93 32.81 -31.26
CA PRO A 20 35.84 32.99 -32.70
C PRO A 20 37.19 33.40 -33.34
N VAL A 21 38.14 33.93 -32.57
CA VAL A 21 39.45 34.37 -33.10
C VAL A 21 40.38 33.17 -33.32
N SER A 22 40.50 32.29 -32.33
CA SER A 22 41.29 31.06 -32.46
C SER A 22 40.56 29.92 -33.17
N MET A 23 39.25 30.06 -33.42
CA MET A 23 38.39 29.00 -33.99
C MET A 23 38.41 27.71 -33.16
N ALA A 24 38.66 27.81 -31.84
CA ALA A 24 38.81 26.69 -30.93
C ALA A 24 37.90 26.83 -29.68
N PHE A 25 37.67 25.71 -29.00
CA PHE A 25 37.00 25.70 -27.70
C PHE A 25 38.04 25.76 -26.58
N GLU A 26 37.95 26.80 -25.74
CA GLU A 26 38.65 26.81 -24.46
C GLU A 26 37.90 25.94 -23.46
N MET A 27 38.55 24.87 -23.00
CA MET A 27 38.04 24.04 -21.91
C MET A 27 38.37 24.69 -20.57
N ARG A 28 37.35 25.12 -19.84
CA ARG A 28 37.50 25.56 -18.45
C ARG A 28 36.86 24.51 -17.56
N PRO A 29 37.65 23.72 -16.79
CA PRO A 29 37.06 22.91 -15.74
C PRO A 29 36.30 23.86 -14.83
N SER A 30 35.02 23.57 -14.60
CA SER A 30 34.25 24.35 -13.66
C SER A 30 34.98 24.22 -12.32
N GLN A 31 35.32 25.36 -11.69
CA GLN A 31 35.69 25.33 -10.29
C GLN A 31 34.44 24.85 -9.57
N ARG A 32 34.27 23.51 -9.45
CA ARG A 32 33.32 22.88 -8.55
C ARG A 32 33.40 23.75 -7.32
N SER A 33 32.32 24.43 -6.96
CA SER A 33 32.32 25.18 -5.72
C SER A 33 32.81 24.18 -4.69
N ALA A 34 34.03 24.38 -4.18
CA ALA A 34 34.68 23.41 -3.29
C ALA A 34 33.88 23.28 -1.98
N SER A 35 32.79 24.04 -1.86
CA SER A 35 31.73 23.94 -0.88
C SER A 35 30.73 22.80 -1.11
N THR A 36 30.83 21.95 -2.13
CA THR A 36 30.18 20.62 -2.00
C THR A 36 30.93 19.91 -0.88
N SER A 37 30.39 20.07 0.32
CA SER A 37 30.88 19.51 1.57
C SER A 37 31.36 18.08 1.31
N LEU A 38 32.50 17.71 1.89
CA LEU A 38 32.99 16.33 1.83
C LEU A 38 31.87 15.33 2.22
N MET A 39 30.94 15.76 3.09
CA MET A 39 29.70 15.06 3.41
C MET A 39 28.81 14.80 2.18
N MET A 40 28.54 15.79 1.32
CA MET A 40 27.75 15.58 0.10
C MET A 40 28.41 14.56 -0.82
N ARG A 41 29.74 14.62 -0.98
CA ARG A 41 30.46 13.62 -1.80
C ARG A 41 30.40 12.22 -1.20
N LEU A 42 30.43 12.10 0.12
CA LEU A 42 30.22 10.82 0.82
C LEU A 42 28.77 10.34 0.68
N MET A 43 27.80 11.25 0.73
CA MET A 43 26.37 10.95 0.57
C MET A 43 26.01 10.59 -0.87
N ASP A 44 26.74 11.11 -1.86
CA ASP A 44 26.51 10.90 -3.29
C ASP A 44 26.54 9.41 -3.69
N VAL A 45 27.36 8.63 -3.00
CA VAL A 45 27.40 7.16 -3.14
C VAL A 45 26.04 6.53 -2.82
N PHE A 46 25.30 7.12 -1.88
CA PHE A 46 24.06 6.59 -1.33
C PHE A 46 22.81 7.27 -1.90
N LEU A 47 22.92 8.42 -2.55
CA LEU A 47 21.78 9.14 -3.10
C LEU A 47 21.61 8.88 -4.61
N PRO A 48 20.38 8.83 -5.13
CA PRO A 48 20.14 8.79 -6.56
C PRO A 48 20.64 10.06 -7.26
N ALA A 49 21.08 9.93 -8.51
CA ALA A 49 21.42 11.05 -9.37
C ALA A 49 20.24 12.03 -9.46
N GLY A 50 20.56 13.33 -9.44
CA GLY A 50 19.55 14.40 -9.47
C GLY A 50 18.72 14.52 -8.17
N TYR A 51 19.09 13.85 -7.08
CA TYR A 51 18.47 14.07 -5.78
C TYR A 51 18.61 15.54 -5.36
N PRO A 52 17.57 16.15 -4.75
CA PRO A 52 16.28 15.57 -4.35
C PRO A 52 15.19 15.60 -5.43
N LEU A 53 15.46 16.13 -6.62
CA LEU A 53 14.45 16.34 -7.66
C LEU A 53 14.05 15.04 -8.38
N SER A 54 14.95 14.06 -8.44
CA SER A 54 14.70 12.75 -9.05
C SER A 54 13.81 11.82 -8.23
N VAL A 55 13.41 12.25 -7.02
CA VAL A 55 12.56 11.48 -6.10
C VAL A 55 11.37 12.29 -5.59
N THR A 56 10.36 11.61 -5.05
CA THR A 56 9.24 12.26 -4.35
C THR A 56 9.67 12.84 -3.00
N ALA A 57 8.94 13.85 -2.53
CA ALA A 57 9.32 14.63 -1.33
C ALA A 57 9.28 13.80 -0.03
N ASP A 58 8.52 12.72 -0.02
CA ASP A 58 8.37 11.76 1.08
C ASP A 58 9.47 10.69 1.13
N TYR A 59 10.34 10.58 0.12
CA TYR A 59 11.48 9.65 0.10
C TYR A 59 12.45 9.90 1.27
N THR A 60 12.83 11.16 1.51
CA THR A 60 13.86 11.47 2.52
C THR A 60 13.38 11.20 3.94
N PRO A 61 12.19 11.66 4.36
CA PRO A 61 11.63 11.27 5.65
C PRO A 61 11.49 9.76 5.80
N TYR A 62 11.08 9.04 4.75
CA TYR A 62 10.99 7.59 4.77
C TYR A 62 12.37 6.96 5.06
N GLN A 63 13.39 7.33 4.30
CA GLN A 63 14.72 6.73 4.39
C GLN A 63 15.42 6.96 5.74
N ILE A 64 15.18 8.10 6.38
CA ILE A 64 15.72 8.37 7.73
C ILE A 64 15.20 7.31 8.72
N TYR A 65 13.91 7.03 8.68
CA TYR A 65 13.30 6.06 9.59
C TYR A 65 13.56 4.61 9.15
N ASP A 66 13.60 4.32 7.85
CA ASP A 66 13.96 3.01 7.29
C ASP A 66 15.39 2.60 7.69
N THR A 67 16.33 3.56 7.67
CA THR A 67 17.68 3.40 8.19
C THR A 67 17.69 3.03 9.68
N LEU A 68 16.92 3.75 10.50
CA LEU A 68 16.85 3.47 11.94
C LEU A 68 16.21 2.09 12.22
N GLN A 69 15.18 1.74 11.44
CA GLN A 69 14.54 0.43 11.44
C GLN A 69 15.57 -0.68 11.15
N ALA A 70 16.30 -0.58 10.04
CA ALA A 70 17.31 -1.55 9.64
C ALA A 70 18.39 -1.73 10.74
N PHE A 71 18.89 -0.64 11.30
CA PHE A 71 19.89 -0.68 12.38
C PHE A 71 19.40 -1.46 13.61
N ALA A 72 18.20 -1.15 14.09
CA ALA A 72 17.61 -1.84 15.25
C ALA A 72 17.37 -3.33 14.97
N SER A 73 16.87 -3.64 13.77
CA SER A 73 16.61 -5.01 13.31
C SER A 73 17.88 -5.86 13.26
N THR A 74 19.00 -5.30 12.77
CA THR A 74 20.28 -6.03 12.71
C THR A 74 20.77 -6.44 14.11
N ILE A 75 20.69 -5.55 15.10
CA ILE A 75 21.13 -5.86 16.47
C ILE A 75 20.21 -6.88 17.12
N ALA A 76 18.89 -6.72 16.97
CA ALA A 76 17.90 -7.69 17.47
C ALA A 76 18.12 -9.07 16.85
N GLY A 77 18.40 -9.12 15.54
CA GLY A 77 18.72 -10.33 14.80
C GLY A 77 19.94 -11.06 15.36
N LEU A 78 21.01 -10.35 15.72
CA LEU A 78 22.20 -10.98 16.32
C LEU A 78 21.92 -11.56 17.71
N LEU A 79 21.10 -10.90 18.54
CA LEU A 79 20.66 -11.45 19.84
C LEU A 79 19.82 -12.72 19.64
N ALA A 80 18.89 -12.70 18.68
CA ALA A 80 18.08 -13.85 18.32
C ALA A 80 18.93 -15.01 17.80
N SER A 81 19.87 -14.76 16.89
CA SER A 81 20.80 -15.77 16.37
C SER A 81 21.65 -16.40 17.48
N ARG A 82 22.15 -15.60 18.44
CA ARG A 82 22.85 -16.13 19.61
C ARG A 82 21.96 -17.09 20.40
N ALA A 83 20.69 -16.76 20.62
CA ALA A 83 19.76 -17.64 21.30
C ALA A 83 19.56 -18.96 20.54
N VAL A 84 19.39 -18.92 19.22
CA VAL A 84 19.30 -20.13 18.38
C VAL A 84 20.56 -21.00 18.52
N PHE A 85 21.76 -20.43 18.49
CA PHE A 85 23.00 -21.19 18.69
C PHE A 85 23.06 -21.87 20.05
N VAL A 86 22.66 -21.18 21.12
CA VAL A 86 22.54 -21.79 22.46
C VAL A 86 21.51 -22.93 22.44
N GLY A 87 20.36 -22.75 21.79
CA GLY A 87 19.31 -23.76 21.67
C GLY A 87 19.70 -25.00 20.85
N MET A 88 20.65 -24.85 19.93
CA MET A 88 21.25 -25.96 19.16
C MET A 88 22.41 -26.65 19.91
N GLY A 89 22.80 -26.12 21.08
CA GLY A 89 23.88 -26.69 21.89
C GLY A 89 25.27 -26.30 21.42
N VAL A 90 25.43 -25.20 20.66
CA VAL A 90 26.77 -24.70 20.29
C VAL A 90 27.58 -24.43 21.56
N GLY A 91 28.72 -25.11 21.69
CA GLY A 91 29.57 -25.10 22.88
C GLY A 91 29.41 -26.32 23.80
N SER A 92 28.44 -27.21 23.54
CA SER A 92 28.31 -28.51 24.22
C SER A 92 29.01 -29.62 23.43
N GLU A 93 29.69 -30.53 24.12
CA GLU A 93 30.33 -31.71 23.51
C GLU A 93 29.31 -32.71 22.97
N ASP A 94 28.10 -32.74 23.53
CA ASP A 94 27.01 -33.64 23.13
C ASP A 94 26.18 -33.13 21.92
N ALA A 95 26.56 -31.97 21.36
CA ALA A 95 25.80 -31.36 20.28
C ALA A 95 25.93 -32.15 18.97
N SER A 96 24.83 -32.77 18.53
CA SER A 96 24.79 -33.47 17.24
C SER A 96 24.76 -32.48 16.07
N VAL A 97 25.84 -32.48 15.28
CA VAL A 97 25.94 -31.74 14.01
C VAL A 97 24.85 -32.20 13.04
N VAL A 98 24.59 -33.51 12.94
CA VAL A 98 23.58 -34.07 12.02
C VAL A 98 22.18 -33.60 12.41
N THR A 99 21.84 -33.60 13.70
CA THR A 99 20.54 -33.12 14.18
C THR A 99 20.37 -31.64 13.87
N THR A 100 21.42 -30.84 14.05
CA THR A 100 21.43 -29.41 13.72
C THR A 100 21.21 -29.18 12.22
N MET A 101 21.87 -29.96 11.35
CA MET A 101 21.68 -29.88 9.90
C MET A 101 20.27 -30.28 9.46
N LEU A 102 19.70 -31.36 10.02
CA LEU A 102 18.34 -31.79 9.73
C LEU A 102 17.31 -30.74 10.16
N LEU A 103 17.52 -30.13 11.33
CA LEU A 103 16.70 -29.02 11.81
C LEU A 103 16.81 -27.80 10.88
N TYR A 104 18.01 -27.46 10.41
CA TYR A 104 18.20 -26.40 9.42
C TYR A 104 17.43 -26.68 8.12
N ILE A 105 17.53 -27.91 7.58
CA ILE A 105 16.79 -28.33 6.38
C ILE A 105 15.28 -28.25 6.61
N ALA A 106 14.78 -28.66 7.78
CA ALA A 106 13.36 -28.60 8.12
C ALA A 106 12.87 -27.14 8.17
N GLN A 107 13.60 -26.25 8.84
CA GLN A 107 13.30 -24.81 8.87
C GLN A 107 13.24 -24.23 7.46
N GLU A 108 14.26 -24.49 6.65
CA GLU A 108 14.36 -23.97 5.29
C GLU A 108 13.22 -24.48 4.40
N THR A 109 12.86 -25.75 4.54
CA THR A 109 11.72 -26.36 3.83
C THR A 109 10.42 -25.64 4.16
N ILE A 110 10.14 -25.45 5.45
CA ILE A 110 8.92 -24.77 5.91
C ILE A 110 8.91 -23.30 5.48
N GLY A 111 10.06 -22.61 5.56
CA GLY A 111 10.22 -21.24 5.08
C GLY A 111 9.89 -21.10 3.60
N ARG A 112 10.45 -21.95 2.74
CA ARG A 112 10.18 -21.92 1.28
C ARG A 112 8.71 -22.20 0.95
N LEU A 113 8.08 -23.15 1.64
CA LEU A 113 6.64 -23.41 1.48
C LEU A 113 5.82 -22.18 1.90
N ALA A 114 6.18 -21.54 3.01
CA ALA A 114 5.53 -20.31 3.45
C ALA A 114 5.69 -19.17 2.43
N THR A 115 6.88 -18.98 1.85
CA THR A 115 7.13 -18.01 0.76
C THR A 115 6.16 -18.22 -0.41
N ILE A 116 6.08 -19.45 -0.92
CA ILE A 116 5.24 -19.79 -2.09
C ILE A 116 3.76 -19.57 -1.77
N LEU A 117 3.29 -20.12 -0.64
CA LEU A 117 1.89 -20.03 -0.25
C LEU A 117 1.49 -18.58 0.04
N PHE A 118 2.32 -17.82 0.75
CA PHE A 118 2.01 -16.42 1.06
C PHE A 118 1.99 -15.56 -0.21
N ALA A 119 3.00 -15.70 -1.09
CA ALA A 119 3.03 -14.98 -2.37
C ALA A 119 1.81 -15.29 -3.24
N HIS A 120 1.39 -16.55 -3.30
CA HIS A 120 0.21 -16.96 -4.08
C HIS A 120 -1.09 -16.33 -3.57
N HIS A 121 -1.28 -16.24 -2.25
CA HIS A 121 -2.54 -15.79 -1.66
C HIS A 121 -2.61 -14.28 -1.40
N PHE A 122 -1.47 -13.61 -1.22
CA PHE A 122 -1.42 -12.22 -0.73
C PHE A 122 -0.73 -11.21 -1.65
N SER A 123 -0.11 -11.62 -2.77
CA SER A 123 0.60 -10.69 -3.69
C SER A 123 -0.24 -9.48 -4.12
N GLN A 124 -1.47 -9.70 -4.60
CA GLN A 124 -2.40 -8.63 -5.00
C GLN A 124 -2.83 -7.73 -3.84
N ARG A 125 -2.82 -8.24 -2.61
CA ARG A 125 -3.17 -7.47 -1.41
C ARG A 125 -2.04 -6.58 -0.95
N ILE A 126 -0.80 -7.05 -1.09
CA ILE A 126 0.39 -6.24 -0.80
C ILE A 126 0.38 -4.99 -1.68
N GLU A 127 -0.04 -5.12 -2.94
CA GLU A 127 -0.14 -3.98 -3.85
C GLU A 127 -1.23 -2.98 -3.46
N ALA A 128 -2.41 -3.46 -3.07
CA ALA A 128 -3.51 -2.60 -2.62
C ALA A 128 -3.19 -1.90 -1.28
N GLU A 129 -2.62 -2.62 -0.32
CA GLU A 129 -2.41 -2.16 1.06
C GLU A 129 -0.91 -2.08 1.42
N VAL A 130 -0.10 -1.50 0.53
CA VAL A 130 1.37 -1.46 0.63
C VAL A 130 1.89 -0.98 1.98
N LYS A 131 1.30 0.09 2.55
CA LYS A 131 1.67 0.64 3.86
C LYS A 131 1.48 -0.38 4.99
N PHE A 132 0.32 -1.04 5.00
CA PHE A 132 0.03 -2.08 5.97
C PHE A 132 1.02 -3.24 5.85
N TYR A 133 1.27 -3.71 4.62
CA TYR A 133 2.17 -4.85 4.40
C TYR A 133 3.65 -4.54 4.66
N ARG A 134 4.08 -3.28 4.48
CA ARG A 134 5.42 -2.83 4.89
C ARG A 134 5.60 -2.90 6.40
N PHE A 135 4.60 -2.47 7.17
CA PHE A 135 4.61 -2.54 8.63
C PHE A 135 4.40 -3.98 9.15
N PHE A 136 3.48 -4.73 8.54
CA PHE A 136 3.19 -6.12 8.87
C PHE A 136 4.41 -7.03 8.69
N ALA A 137 5.25 -6.78 7.66
CA ALA A 137 6.49 -7.51 7.45
C ALA A 137 7.37 -7.49 8.71
N ASP A 138 7.53 -6.32 9.32
CA ASP A 138 8.36 -6.18 10.52
C ASP A 138 7.69 -6.76 11.77
N ILE A 139 6.36 -6.71 11.88
CA ILE A 139 5.65 -7.43 12.95
C ILE A 139 5.95 -8.92 12.91
N VAL A 140 5.86 -9.55 11.74
CA VAL A 140 6.14 -10.99 11.62
C VAL A 140 7.63 -11.29 11.77
N ASN A 141 8.52 -10.39 11.37
CA ASN A 141 9.95 -10.53 11.63
C ASN A 141 10.27 -10.49 13.13
N ASP A 142 9.66 -9.56 13.86
CA ASP A 142 9.84 -9.43 15.31
C ASP A 142 9.27 -10.63 16.05
N LEU A 143 8.16 -11.19 15.57
CA LEU A 143 7.66 -12.48 16.05
C LEU A 143 8.71 -13.59 15.86
N ALA A 144 9.41 -13.62 14.72
CA ALA A 144 10.50 -14.58 14.51
C ALA A 144 11.66 -14.39 15.52
N PHE A 145 12.06 -13.15 15.80
CA PHE A 145 13.08 -12.87 16.83
C PHE A 145 12.66 -13.32 18.23
N ILE A 146 11.39 -13.11 18.59
CA ILE A 146 10.81 -13.57 19.86
C ILE A 146 10.83 -15.10 19.93
N LEU A 147 10.38 -15.79 18.88
CA LEU A 147 10.36 -17.25 18.82
C LEU A 147 11.77 -17.85 18.95
N ASP A 148 12.75 -17.25 18.28
CA ASP A 148 14.16 -17.64 18.39
C ASP A 148 14.70 -17.49 19.81
N CYS A 149 14.38 -16.39 20.49
CA CYS A 149 14.80 -16.15 21.88
C CYS A 149 14.09 -17.04 22.90
N LEU A 150 12.87 -17.49 22.61
CA LEU A 150 12.15 -18.47 23.42
C LEU A 150 12.67 -19.90 23.21
N SER A 151 13.20 -20.21 22.03
CA SER A 151 13.57 -21.57 21.61
C SER A 151 14.50 -22.34 22.57
N PRO A 152 15.48 -21.73 23.29
CA PRO A 152 16.34 -22.47 24.21
C PRO A 152 15.60 -22.97 25.46
N GLY A 153 14.52 -22.30 25.86
CA GLY A 153 13.69 -22.68 27.00
C GLY A 153 12.69 -23.80 26.72
N LEU A 154 12.59 -24.26 25.47
CA LEU A 154 11.62 -25.26 25.05
C LEU A 154 12.23 -26.67 25.00
N PRO A 155 11.42 -27.72 25.22
CA PRO A 155 11.84 -29.10 24.96
C PRO A 155 12.14 -29.31 23.47
N VAL A 156 12.87 -30.38 23.12
CA VAL A 156 13.38 -30.63 21.76
C VAL A 156 12.30 -30.48 20.68
N LEU A 157 11.16 -31.17 20.82
CA LEU A 157 10.08 -31.08 19.84
C LEU A 157 9.50 -29.65 19.73
N GLY A 158 9.26 -29.00 20.87
CA GLY A 158 8.77 -27.62 20.92
C GLY A 158 9.74 -26.63 20.28
N ARG A 159 11.05 -26.85 20.45
CA ARG A 159 12.11 -26.05 19.82
C ARG A 159 12.12 -26.20 18.31
N VAL A 160 12.06 -27.44 17.80
CA VAL A 160 11.99 -27.71 16.36
C VAL A 160 10.79 -27.00 15.74
N CYS A 161 9.60 -27.16 16.32
CA CYS A 161 8.39 -26.49 15.84
C CYS A 161 8.52 -24.96 15.88
N THR A 162 9.03 -24.40 16.98
CA THR A 162 9.20 -22.96 17.17
C THR A 162 10.14 -22.36 16.13
N LEU A 163 11.28 -23.00 15.87
CA LEU A 163 12.24 -22.54 14.88
C LEU A 163 11.70 -22.67 13.44
N CYS A 164 10.93 -23.73 13.14
CA CYS A 164 10.23 -23.84 11.85
C CYS A 164 9.20 -22.72 11.65
N VAL A 165 8.42 -22.38 12.68
CA VAL A 165 7.47 -21.25 12.63
C VAL A 165 8.22 -19.93 12.51
N SER A 166 9.32 -19.75 13.24
CA SER A 166 10.20 -18.57 13.11
C SER A 166 10.69 -18.38 11.67
N ASN A 167 11.14 -19.44 11.01
CA ASN A 167 11.58 -19.36 9.62
C ASN A 167 10.42 -19.10 8.64
N ALA A 168 9.22 -19.63 8.91
CA ALA A 168 8.01 -19.26 8.16
C ALA A 168 7.68 -17.76 8.32
N CYS A 169 7.81 -17.21 9.53
CA CYS A 169 7.61 -15.79 9.79
C CYS A 169 8.62 -14.92 9.02
N ARG A 170 9.90 -15.31 8.99
CA ARG A 170 10.93 -14.64 8.16
C ARG A 170 10.65 -14.71 6.67
N ALA A 171 10.15 -15.85 6.19
CA ALA A 171 9.74 -16.00 4.80
C ALA A 171 8.58 -15.06 4.43
N VAL A 172 7.56 -14.97 5.30
CA VAL A 172 6.44 -14.03 5.14
C VAL A 172 6.93 -12.58 5.18
N CYS A 173 7.82 -12.23 6.10
CA CYS A 173 8.50 -10.93 6.13
C CYS A 173 9.20 -10.65 4.80
N GLY A 174 9.98 -11.61 4.29
CA GLY A 174 10.75 -11.45 3.05
C GLY A 174 9.86 -11.13 1.85
N VAL A 175 8.75 -11.84 1.68
CA VAL A 175 7.79 -11.55 0.59
C VAL A 175 7.09 -10.21 0.81
N SER A 176 6.54 -9.99 2.01
CA SER A 176 5.79 -8.76 2.32
C SER A 176 6.66 -7.51 2.22
N GLY A 177 7.84 -7.55 2.83
CA GLY A 177 8.83 -6.47 2.82
C GLY A 177 9.42 -6.24 1.44
N GLY A 178 9.83 -7.30 0.73
CA GLY A 178 10.39 -7.18 -0.63
C GLY A 178 9.39 -6.61 -1.63
N SER A 179 8.15 -7.11 -1.65
CA SER A 179 7.10 -6.62 -2.55
C SER A 179 6.67 -5.19 -2.20
N SER A 180 6.46 -4.87 -0.91
CA SER A 180 6.08 -3.52 -0.51
C SER A 180 7.19 -2.50 -0.79
N LYS A 181 8.46 -2.86 -0.56
CA LYS A 181 9.62 -2.05 -0.91
C LYS A 181 9.68 -1.77 -2.41
N ALA A 182 9.47 -2.77 -3.27
CA ALA A 182 9.46 -2.56 -4.72
C ALA A 182 8.37 -1.57 -5.18
N ILE A 183 7.17 -1.65 -4.60
CA ILE A 183 6.09 -0.69 -4.86
C ILE A 183 6.47 0.72 -4.39
N LEU A 184 7.06 0.85 -3.20
CA LEU A 184 7.52 2.13 -2.67
C LEU A 184 8.65 2.73 -3.53
N SER A 185 9.59 1.91 -4.00
CA SER A 185 10.64 2.36 -4.93
C SER A 185 10.06 2.88 -6.24
N SER A 186 9.02 2.22 -6.77
CA SER A 186 8.30 2.73 -7.95
C SER A 186 7.58 4.05 -7.65
N HIS A 187 7.01 4.20 -6.46
CA HIS A 187 6.36 5.43 -6.03
C HIS A 187 7.37 6.57 -5.86
N PHE A 188 8.55 6.29 -5.29
CA PHE A 188 9.57 7.30 -5.03
C PHE A 188 10.29 7.78 -6.29
N ALA A 189 10.40 6.95 -7.33
CA ALA A 189 11.08 7.28 -8.56
C ALA A 189 10.26 8.23 -9.45
N LYS A 190 10.82 9.38 -9.83
CA LYS A 190 10.16 10.35 -10.74
C LYS A 190 10.66 10.34 -12.18
N SER A 191 11.88 9.85 -12.40
CA SER A 191 12.59 10.06 -13.68
C SER A 191 12.92 8.75 -14.38
N GLY A 192 12.07 7.72 -14.22
CA GLY A 192 12.37 6.37 -14.70
C GLY A 192 13.60 5.74 -14.02
N ASN A 193 13.97 6.26 -12.86
CA ASN A 193 15.20 5.94 -12.11
C ASN A 193 15.02 4.82 -11.07
N ILE A 194 14.02 3.94 -11.25
CA ILE A 194 13.69 2.89 -10.26
C ILE A 194 14.88 1.96 -9.99
N GLY A 195 15.60 1.54 -11.04
CA GLY A 195 16.75 0.65 -10.90
C GLY A 195 17.91 1.28 -10.11
N GLU A 196 18.19 2.55 -10.37
CA GLU A 196 19.20 3.30 -9.63
C GLU A 196 18.76 3.52 -8.17
N LEU A 197 17.51 3.96 -7.97
CA LEU A 197 16.95 4.19 -6.64
C LEU A 197 17.08 2.93 -5.78
N ASN A 198 16.72 1.76 -6.33
CA ASN A 198 16.89 0.47 -5.66
C ASN A 198 18.36 0.13 -5.34
N ALA A 199 19.30 0.41 -6.24
CA ALA A 199 20.71 0.16 -6.00
C ALA A 199 21.29 1.07 -4.88
N LYS A 200 20.86 2.34 -4.87
CA LYS A 200 21.25 3.34 -3.86
C LYS A 200 20.65 3.03 -2.49
N ASP A 201 19.38 2.70 -2.45
CA ASP A 201 18.66 2.22 -1.26
C ASP A 201 19.30 0.92 -0.72
N GLY A 202 19.57 -0.07 -1.57
CA GLY A 202 20.29 -1.29 -1.14
C GLY A 202 21.69 -1.00 -0.57
N SER A 203 22.38 0.03 -1.08
CA SER A 203 23.66 0.48 -0.52
C SER A 203 23.49 1.17 0.85
N GLN A 204 22.41 1.93 1.05
CA GLN A 204 22.03 2.52 2.35
C GLN A 204 21.76 1.41 3.38
N GLU A 205 20.94 0.42 3.06
CA GLU A 205 20.69 -0.72 3.95
C GLU A 205 21.97 -1.49 4.28
N THR A 206 22.83 -1.70 3.28
CA THR A 206 24.10 -2.43 3.46
C THR A 206 25.03 -1.74 4.45
N VAL A 207 25.25 -0.42 4.30
CA VAL A 207 26.16 0.31 5.20
C VAL A 207 25.61 0.36 6.63
N ILE A 208 24.30 0.50 6.78
CA ILE A 208 23.65 0.51 8.08
C ILE A 208 23.68 -0.87 8.74
N SER A 209 23.47 -1.94 7.98
CA SER A 209 23.64 -3.31 8.45
C SER A 209 25.08 -3.59 8.89
N LEU A 210 26.10 -3.09 8.16
CA LEU A 210 27.51 -3.20 8.59
C LEU A 210 27.75 -2.54 9.95
N ILE A 211 27.28 -1.30 10.14
CA ILE A 211 27.40 -0.59 11.42
C ILE A 211 26.62 -1.32 12.52
N GLY A 212 25.40 -1.76 12.21
CA GLY A 212 24.53 -2.54 13.09
C GLY A 212 25.16 -3.87 13.53
N MET A 213 25.90 -4.55 12.64
CA MET A 213 26.59 -5.80 12.96
C MET A 213 27.74 -5.58 13.95
N TRP A 214 28.54 -4.54 13.78
CA TRP A 214 29.62 -4.22 14.74
C TRP A 214 29.07 -3.78 16.09
N ALA A 215 28.07 -2.88 16.09
CA ALA A 215 27.40 -2.46 17.31
C ALA A 215 26.72 -3.64 18.02
N GLY A 216 26.01 -4.48 17.26
CA GLY A 216 25.34 -5.66 17.77
C GLY A 216 26.30 -6.73 18.26
N GLY A 217 27.46 -6.91 17.62
CA GLY A 217 28.53 -7.78 18.13
C GLY A 217 29.05 -7.34 19.50
N LEU A 218 29.22 -6.03 19.71
CA LEU A 218 29.56 -5.47 21.02
C LEU A 218 28.46 -5.69 22.06
N VAL A 219 27.18 -5.55 21.67
CA VAL A 219 26.04 -5.85 22.55
C VAL A 219 26.03 -7.34 22.93
N VAL A 220 26.11 -8.23 21.94
CA VAL A 220 26.09 -9.69 22.11
C VAL A 220 27.26 -10.17 22.99
N SER A 221 28.44 -9.56 22.86
CA SER A 221 29.62 -9.92 23.68
C SER A 221 29.52 -9.52 25.15
N LYS A 222 28.67 -8.54 25.50
CA LYS A 222 28.50 -8.04 26.88
C LYS A 222 27.22 -8.52 27.56
N VAL A 223 26.18 -8.82 26.78
CA VAL A 223 24.86 -9.20 27.29
C VAL A 223 24.80 -10.71 27.50
N HIS A 224 24.91 -11.13 28.77
CA HIS A 224 24.83 -12.53 29.18
C HIS A 224 23.55 -12.83 29.97
N GLY A 225 23.02 -14.04 29.79
CA GLY A 225 21.80 -14.51 30.47
C GLY A 225 20.49 -14.10 29.79
N THR A 226 19.43 -14.83 30.12
CA THR A 226 18.10 -14.69 29.51
C THR A 226 17.49 -13.33 29.80
N TRP A 227 17.47 -12.91 31.08
CA TRP A 227 16.88 -11.63 31.49
C TRP A 227 17.49 -10.44 30.75
N ASN A 228 18.83 -10.32 30.75
CA ASN A 228 19.52 -9.22 30.06
C ASN A 228 19.29 -9.25 28.55
N THR A 229 19.19 -10.44 27.95
CA THR A 229 18.88 -10.58 26.51
C THR A 229 17.50 -9.99 26.20
N TRP A 230 16.47 -10.29 27.01
CA TRP A 230 15.13 -9.71 26.85
C TRP A 230 15.10 -8.20 27.11
N CYS A 231 15.82 -7.71 28.12
CA CYS A 231 15.95 -6.28 28.41
C CYS A 231 16.58 -5.49 27.26
N CYS A 232 17.46 -6.11 26.45
CA CYS A 232 17.99 -5.48 25.25
C CYS A 232 17.09 -5.69 24.03
N LEU A 233 16.51 -6.89 23.88
CA LEU A 233 15.69 -7.23 22.73
C LEU A 233 14.41 -6.39 22.67
N LEU A 234 13.63 -6.33 23.75
CA LEU A 234 12.31 -5.67 23.73
C LEU A 234 12.39 -4.18 23.34
N PRO A 235 13.33 -3.36 23.86
CA PRO A 235 13.52 -2.00 23.37
C PRO A 235 13.94 -1.90 21.91
N LEU A 236 14.77 -2.84 21.41
CA LEU A 236 15.16 -2.88 20.00
C LEU A 236 13.98 -3.18 19.09
N LEU A 237 13.12 -4.13 19.46
CA LEU A 237 11.89 -4.44 18.71
C LEU A 237 10.91 -3.27 18.75
N ALA A 238 10.76 -2.61 19.90
CA ALA A 238 9.93 -1.41 20.02
C ALA A 238 10.46 -0.27 19.12
N LEU A 239 11.77 -0.04 19.11
CA LEU A 239 12.42 0.94 18.24
C LEU A 239 12.26 0.59 16.75
N HIS A 240 12.41 -0.69 16.41
CA HIS A 240 12.25 -1.23 15.06
C HIS A 240 10.84 -0.96 14.51
N LEU A 241 9.80 -1.38 15.23
CA LEU A 241 8.41 -1.13 14.84
C LEU A 241 8.08 0.37 14.83
N TRP A 242 8.53 1.13 15.83
CA TRP A 242 8.29 2.58 15.86
C TRP A 242 8.93 3.29 14.66
N ALA A 243 10.16 2.91 14.28
CA ALA A 243 10.85 3.47 13.14
C ALA A 243 10.10 3.13 11.83
N ASN A 244 9.74 1.86 11.61
CA ASN A 244 8.93 1.49 10.43
C ASN A 244 7.58 2.22 10.40
N TRP A 245 6.91 2.34 11.54
CA TRP A 245 5.67 3.12 11.64
C TRP A 245 5.85 4.55 11.17
N MET A 246 6.91 5.23 11.61
CA MET A 246 7.21 6.59 11.19
C MET A 246 7.60 6.68 9.71
N ALA A 247 8.33 5.69 9.17
CA ALA A 247 8.66 5.59 7.75
C ALA A 247 7.37 5.47 6.91
N VAL A 248 6.51 4.50 7.23
CA VAL A 248 5.24 4.29 6.51
C VAL A 248 4.30 5.49 6.62
N LYS A 249 4.28 6.16 7.78
CA LYS A 249 3.50 7.38 8.00
C LYS A 249 4.02 8.58 7.20
N SER A 250 5.28 8.60 6.77
CA SER A 250 5.79 9.70 5.94
C SER A 250 5.40 9.58 4.47
N VAL A 251 5.13 8.37 3.97
CA VAL A 251 4.80 8.11 2.57
C VAL A 251 3.46 8.76 2.17
N ARG A 252 3.37 9.30 0.95
CA ARG A 252 2.21 9.96 0.34
C ARG A 252 1.94 9.33 -1.02
N LEU A 253 1.35 8.14 -1.00
CA LEU A 253 1.05 7.37 -2.22
C LEU A 253 0.07 8.11 -3.12
N THR A 254 0.33 8.05 -4.43
CA THR A 254 -0.57 8.56 -5.48
C THR A 254 -1.61 7.52 -5.91
N SER A 255 -1.39 6.24 -5.57
CA SER A 255 -2.26 5.11 -5.91
C SER A 255 -3.48 5.01 -5.00
N LEU A 256 -4.58 4.49 -5.53
CA LEU A 256 -5.84 4.35 -4.81
C LEU A 256 -6.09 2.94 -4.30
N ASN A 257 -6.26 2.82 -2.97
CA ASN A 257 -6.96 1.70 -2.34
C ASN A 257 -8.39 2.12 -1.96
N ILE A 258 -9.19 1.19 -1.40
CA ILE A 258 -10.60 1.47 -1.05
C ILE A 258 -10.71 2.66 -0.09
N GLU A 259 -9.82 2.76 0.89
CA GLU A 259 -9.85 3.80 1.92
C GLU A 259 -9.47 5.18 1.36
N ARG A 260 -8.33 5.30 0.67
CA ARG A 260 -7.90 6.54 0.01
C ARG A 260 -8.92 7.00 -1.01
N ALA A 261 -9.48 6.08 -1.80
CA ALA A 261 -10.54 6.41 -2.76
C ALA A 261 -11.83 6.86 -2.06
N THR A 262 -12.20 6.23 -0.93
CA THR A 262 -13.37 6.65 -0.16
C THR A 262 -13.21 8.05 0.39
N ILE A 263 -12.06 8.38 0.97
CA ILE A 263 -11.77 9.72 1.50
C ILE A 263 -11.76 10.75 0.38
N LEU A 264 -11.05 10.45 -0.73
CA LEU A 264 -10.94 11.32 -1.90
C LEU A 264 -12.31 11.65 -2.50
N PHE A 265 -13.07 10.63 -2.91
CA PHE A 265 -14.31 10.86 -3.62
C PHE A 265 -15.42 11.39 -2.71
N ARG A 266 -15.42 11.08 -1.40
CA ARG A 266 -16.33 11.77 -0.46
C ARG A 266 -16.05 13.27 -0.40
N ALA A 267 -14.78 13.66 -0.31
CA ALA A 267 -14.41 15.07 -0.28
C ALA A 267 -14.78 15.77 -1.61
N LEU A 268 -14.44 15.15 -2.75
CA LEU A 268 -14.76 15.71 -4.08
C LEU A 268 -16.26 15.87 -4.31
N LEU A 269 -17.07 14.89 -3.89
CA LEU A 269 -18.54 14.97 -3.97
C LEU A 269 -19.13 16.06 -3.06
N GLN A 270 -18.39 16.51 -2.06
CA GLN A 270 -18.73 17.63 -1.16
C GLN A 270 -18.09 18.96 -1.61
N GLY A 271 -17.51 19.02 -2.81
CA GLY A 271 -16.86 20.22 -3.34
C GLY A 271 -15.51 20.54 -2.70
N GLN A 272 -14.88 19.58 -2.00
CA GLN A 272 -13.57 19.74 -1.37
C GLN A 272 -12.49 18.97 -2.13
N VAL A 273 -11.39 19.64 -2.46
CA VAL A 273 -10.20 19.00 -3.04
C VAL A 273 -9.19 18.77 -1.92
N LYS A 274 -8.96 17.50 -1.56
CA LYS A 274 -7.94 17.10 -0.59
C LYS A 274 -6.69 16.60 -1.33
N ASP A 275 -5.54 17.18 -0.99
CA ASP A 275 -4.25 16.73 -1.52
C ASP A 275 -3.79 15.40 -0.87
N LEU A 276 -2.71 14.85 -1.43
CA LEU A 276 -2.08 13.62 -0.92
C LEU A 276 -1.65 13.71 0.55
N ASN A 277 -1.32 14.91 1.05
CA ASN A 277 -0.86 15.10 2.43
C ASN A 277 -1.98 14.99 3.44
N VAL A 278 -3.15 15.55 3.13
CA VAL A 278 -4.33 15.44 3.98
C VAL A 278 -4.80 14.00 4.02
N ILE A 279 -4.98 13.36 2.87
CA ILE A 279 -5.49 11.98 2.79
C ILE A 279 -4.47 10.99 3.36
N GLY A 280 -3.17 11.19 3.11
CA GLY A 280 -2.11 10.34 3.67
C GLY A 280 -1.96 10.43 5.19
N LYS A 281 -2.53 11.47 5.84
CA LYS A 281 -2.64 11.57 7.31
C LYS A 281 -3.94 10.98 7.84
N GLU A 282 -5.02 11.04 7.07
CA GLU A 282 -6.34 10.50 7.43
C GLU A 282 -6.44 8.99 7.22
N GLU A 283 -5.68 8.41 6.28
CA GLU A 283 -5.71 6.97 6.04
C GLU A 283 -5.18 6.18 7.25
N SER A 284 -5.88 5.09 7.58
CA SER A 284 -5.41 4.14 8.58
C SER A 284 -4.28 3.29 8.01
N ILE A 285 -3.19 3.15 8.76
CA ILE A 285 -2.13 2.19 8.41
C ILE A 285 -2.53 0.78 8.88
N LEU A 286 -3.16 0.71 10.07
CA LEU A 286 -3.66 -0.53 10.66
C LEU A 286 -5.17 -0.63 10.49
N GLY A 287 -5.65 -1.82 10.12
CA GLY A 287 -7.08 -2.11 10.09
C GLY A 287 -7.32 -3.59 9.85
N LEU A 288 -8.18 -4.21 10.67
CA LEU A 288 -8.52 -5.63 10.52
C LEU A 288 -9.12 -5.93 9.14
N ALA A 289 -9.83 -4.97 8.56
CA ALA A 289 -10.38 -5.06 7.20
C ALA A 289 -9.29 -5.21 6.12
N LYS A 290 -8.05 -4.74 6.36
CA LYS A 290 -6.92 -4.90 5.42
C LYS A 290 -6.42 -6.34 5.39
N VAL A 291 -6.57 -7.07 6.49
CA VAL A 291 -6.29 -8.52 6.57
C VAL A 291 -7.48 -9.35 6.09
N LEU A 292 -8.71 -8.95 6.45
CA LEU A 292 -9.93 -9.71 6.22
C LEU A 292 -10.99 -8.91 5.42
N PRO A 293 -10.72 -8.54 4.14
CA PRO A 293 -11.54 -7.57 3.41
C PRO A 293 -12.94 -8.07 3.08
N MET A 294 -13.08 -9.37 2.79
CA MET A 294 -14.27 -9.91 2.11
C MET A 294 -15.56 -9.83 2.93
N ARG A 295 -15.48 -9.79 4.27
CA ARG A 295 -16.67 -9.72 5.15
C ARG A 295 -16.93 -8.35 5.76
N LEU A 296 -15.94 -7.47 5.78
CA LEU A 296 -16.02 -6.20 6.50
C LEU A 296 -16.22 -5.00 5.57
N SER A 297 -15.81 -5.08 4.31
CA SER A 297 -15.98 -3.96 3.37
C SER A 297 -17.43 -3.82 2.92
N THR A 298 -17.98 -2.61 3.03
CA THR A 298 -19.29 -2.26 2.45
C THR A 298 -19.23 -2.15 0.93
N PHE A 299 -18.05 -2.07 0.34
CA PHE A 299 -17.86 -1.92 -1.10
C PHE A 299 -16.95 -3.02 -1.66
N ARG A 300 -17.40 -3.74 -2.69
CA ARG A 300 -16.67 -4.83 -3.33
C ARG A 300 -16.57 -4.60 -4.84
N VAL A 301 -15.36 -4.76 -5.39
CA VAL A 301 -15.07 -4.54 -6.81
C VAL A 301 -14.52 -5.79 -7.45
N GLY A 302 -14.96 -6.10 -8.68
CA GLY A 302 -14.46 -7.25 -9.43
C GLY A 302 -14.97 -8.59 -8.88
N VAL A 303 -16.18 -8.60 -8.33
CA VAL A 303 -16.79 -9.84 -7.81
C VAL A 303 -17.13 -10.82 -8.93
N SER A 304 -17.35 -12.08 -8.58
CA SER A 304 -17.90 -13.06 -9.53
C SER A 304 -19.35 -12.74 -9.89
N VAL A 305 -19.82 -13.22 -11.04
CA VAL A 305 -21.25 -13.09 -11.42
C VAL A 305 -22.16 -13.78 -10.41
N SER A 306 -21.73 -14.91 -9.85
CA SER A 306 -22.50 -15.61 -8.81
C SER A 306 -22.63 -14.78 -7.53
N ASP A 307 -21.57 -14.12 -7.09
CA ASP A 307 -21.62 -13.25 -5.90
C ASP A 307 -22.46 -12.01 -6.19
N PHE A 308 -22.34 -11.43 -7.39
CA PHE A 308 -23.16 -10.29 -7.78
C PHE A 308 -24.65 -10.65 -7.83
N LEU A 309 -25.02 -11.79 -8.42
CA LEU A 309 -26.39 -12.30 -8.43
C LEU A 309 -26.89 -12.58 -7.01
N HIS A 310 -26.01 -13.09 -6.12
CA HIS A 310 -26.35 -13.30 -4.71
C HIS A 310 -26.74 -11.98 -4.02
N ASP A 311 -26.05 -10.89 -4.32
CA ASP A 311 -26.31 -9.56 -3.72
C ASP A 311 -27.54 -8.85 -4.29
N LEU A 312 -28.04 -9.26 -5.47
CA LEU A 312 -29.27 -8.71 -6.05
C LEU A 312 -30.51 -9.09 -5.21
N PRO A 313 -31.56 -8.25 -5.22
CA PRO A 313 -32.76 -8.46 -4.44
C PRO A 313 -33.52 -9.72 -4.90
N GLY A 314 -34.24 -10.31 -3.96
CA GLY A 314 -34.99 -11.56 -4.17
C GLY A 314 -34.39 -12.76 -3.43
N ASP A 315 -35.23 -13.76 -3.18
CA ASP A 315 -34.84 -15.01 -2.51
C ASP A 315 -33.77 -15.75 -3.33
N TYR A 316 -32.90 -16.49 -2.65
CA TYR A 316 -31.86 -17.33 -3.27
C TYR A 316 -32.45 -18.31 -4.31
N ARG A 317 -33.70 -18.74 -4.12
CA ARG A 317 -34.41 -19.65 -5.03
C ARG A 317 -34.98 -18.97 -6.29
N ASP A 318 -35.14 -17.64 -6.30
CA ASP A 318 -35.73 -16.91 -7.43
C ASP A 318 -34.65 -16.43 -8.41
N GLN A 319 -33.99 -17.40 -9.04
CA GLN A 319 -32.91 -17.13 -9.98
C GLN A 319 -33.40 -16.39 -11.24
N GLY A 320 -34.65 -16.63 -11.65
CA GLY A 320 -35.26 -15.95 -12.80
C GLY A 320 -35.40 -14.45 -12.58
N ARG A 321 -35.81 -14.03 -11.38
CA ARG A 321 -35.89 -12.61 -11.01
C ARG A 321 -34.52 -11.95 -10.96
N LYS A 322 -33.53 -12.59 -10.32
CA LYS A 322 -32.14 -12.09 -10.26
C LYS A 322 -31.54 -11.92 -11.66
N CYS A 323 -31.80 -12.84 -12.58
CA CYS A 323 -31.38 -12.71 -13.98
C CYS A 323 -32.04 -11.51 -14.69
N ARG A 324 -33.33 -11.24 -14.43
CA ARG A 324 -34.02 -10.05 -14.98
C ARG A 324 -33.40 -8.75 -14.43
N HIS A 325 -33.10 -8.70 -13.13
CA HIS A 325 -32.42 -7.57 -12.50
C HIS A 325 -31.03 -7.34 -13.10
N LEU A 326 -30.24 -8.40 -13.26
CA LEU A 326 -28.93 -8.30 -13.92
C LEU A 326 -29.05 -7.78 -15.36
N ASN A 327 -30.04 -8.25 -16.13
CA ASN A 327 -30.27 -7.76 -17.49
C ASN A 327 -30.71 -6.29 -17.52
N ARG A 328 -31.53 -5.83 -16.56
CA ARG A 328 -31.89 -4.41 -16.42
C ARG A 328 -30.66 -3.56 -16.09
N LEU A 329 -29.82 -3.99 -15.14
CA LEU A 329 -28.56 -3.30 -14.83
C LEU A 329 -27.62 -3.29 -16.05
N ARG A 330 -27.53 -4.39 -16.80
CA ARG A 330 -26.73 -4.44 -18.03
C ARG A 330 -27.16 -3.38 -19.03
N GLN A 331 -28.47 -3.15 -19.19
CA GLN A 331 -29.01 -2.10 -20.07
C GLN A 331 -28.68 -0.70 -19.53
N ILE A 332 -28.87 -0.45 -18.23
CA ILE A 332 -28.55 0.83 -17.59
C ILE A 332 -27.05 1.18 -17.78
N PHE A 333 -26.18 0.19 -17.59
CA PHE A 333 -24.73 0.34 -17.66
C PHE A 333 -24.14 -0.04 -19.03
N GLN A 334 -24.92 -0.02 -20.12
CA GLN A 334 -24.45 -0.49 -21.42
C GLN A 334 -23.17 0.24 -21.89
N ASP A 335 -23.09 1.57 -21.68
CA ASP A 335 -21.94 2.40 -22.09
C ASP A 335 -20.86 2.57 -21.01
N GLU A 336 -20.95 1.85 -19.89
CA GLU A 336 -19.94 1.88 -18.82
C GLU A 336 -19.11 0.60 -18.82
N ASP A 337 -17.86 0.66 -18.37
CA ASP A 337 -17.00 -0.53 -18.24
C ASP A 337 -17.21 -1.30 -16.92
N TYR A 338 -18.27 -0.97 -16.18
CA TYR A 338 -18.66 -1.62 -14.93
C TYR A 338 -20.17 -1.68 -14.79
N VAL A 339 -20.64 -2.55 -13.89
CA VAL A 339 -22.03 -2.62 -13.47
C VAL A 339 -22.06 -2.53 -11.95
N LEU A 340 -22.73 -1.51 -11.41
CA LEU A 340 -22.86 -1.28 -9.98
C LEU A 340 -24.25 -1.71 -9.51
N TRP A 341 -24.28 -2.47 -8.42
CA TRP A 341 -25.47 -2.66 -7.60
C TRP A 341 -25.20 -2.12 -6.20
N GLN A 342 -26.17 -1.44 -5.61
CA GLN A 342 -26.13 -1.07 -4.21
C GLN A 342 -27.44 -1.46 -3.55
N ASP A 343 -27.34 -2.24 -2.47
CA ASP A 343 -28.47 -2.54 -1.62
C ASP A 343 -28.82 -1.32 -0.76
N ALA A 344 -30.04 -0.80 -0.90
CA ALA A 344 -30.51 0.38 -0.20
C ALA A 344 -30.60 0.19 1.33
N GLN A 345 -30.85 -1.04 1.80
CA GLN A 345 -30.98 -1.38 3.21
C GLN A 345 -29.61 -1.56 3.87
N THR A 346 -28.75 -2.38 3.28
CA THR A 346 -27.43 -2.68 3.86
C THR A 346 -26.35 -1.65 3.50
N LYS A 347 -26.64 -0.76 2.54
CA LYS A 347 -25.70 0.20 1.91
C LYS A 347 -24.47 -0.48 1.29
N ARG A 348 -24.53 -1.79 1.06
CA ARG A 348 -23.46 -2.55 0.44
C ARG A 348 -23.46 -2.33 -1.06
N GLY A 349 -22.31 -1.93 -1.60
CA GLY A 349 -22.09 -1.75 -3.03
C GLY A 349 -21.25 -2.89 -3.59
N THR A 350 -21.69 -3.44 -4.71
CA THR A 350 -20.99 -4.51 -5.41
C THR A 350 -20.85 -4.14 -6.87
N VAL A 351 -19.64 -4.31 -7.42
CA VAL A 351 -19.30 -3.92 -8.79
C VAL A 351 -18.79 -5.11 -9.58
N LEU A 352 -19.43 -5.37 -10.73
CA LEU A 352 -18.86 -6.19 -11.80
C LEU A 352 -18.00 -5.31 -12.70
N LEU A 353 -16.79 -5.75 -13.00
CA LEU A 353 -15.92 -5.10 -13.97
C LEU A 353 -16.09 -5.79 -15.32
N LYS A 354 -16.38 -5.01 -16.37
CA LYS A 354 -16.35 -5.54 -17.74
C LYS A 354 -14.91 -5.81 -18.16
N GLU A 355 -14.73 -6.57 -19.24
CA GLU A 355 -13.42 -6.92 -19.78
C GLU A 355 -12.52 -5.69 -20.04
N SER A 356 -13.10 -4.60 -20.52
CA SER A 356 -12.46 -3.31 -20.83
C SER A 356 -12.07 -2.47 -19.61
N ALA A 357 -12.46 -2.86 -18.40
CA ALA A 357 -12.25 -2.03 -17.20
C ALA A 357 -10.76 -1.74 -16.92
N THR A 358 -10.46 -0.50 -16.53
CA THR A 358 -9.12 -0.04 -16.13
C THR A 358 -9.09 0.33 -14.64
N GLY A 359 -7.94 0.80 -14.14
CA GLY A 359 -7.89 1.44 -12.82
C GLY A 359 -8.82 2.63 -12.72
N GLU A 360 -8.89 3.46 -13.77
CA GLU A 360 -9.80 4.61 -13.83
C GLU A 360 -11.27 4.16 -13.75
N THR A 361 -11.63 3.03 -14.39
CA THR A 361 -12.98 2.44 -14.26
C THR A 361 -13.31 2.10 -12.81
N GLN A 362 -12.37 1.55 -12.04
CA GLN A 362 -12.58 1.23 -10.63
C GLN A 362 -12.78 2.51 -9.80
N ALA A 363 -11.98 3.55 -10.06
CA ALA A 363 -12.12 4.87 -9.44
C ALA A 363 -13.50 5.51 -9.75
N LYS A 364 -13.95 5.40 -11.00
CA LYS A 364 -15.29 5.86 -11.43
C LYS A 364 -16.41 5.09 -10.74
N ALA A 365 -16.25 3.78 -10.57
CA ALA A 365 -17.23 2.92 -9.93
C ALA A 365 -17.39 3.22 -8.43
N ILE A 366 -16.30 3.45 -7.69
CA ILE A 366 -16.39 3.83 -6.28
C ILE A 366 -16.94 5.26 -6.11
N CYS A 367 -16.60 6.20 -7.01
CA CYS A 367 -17.21 7.52 -7.03
C CYS A 367 -18.73 7.42 -7.22
N HIS A 368 -19.20 6.56 -8.14
CA HIS A 368 -20.63 6.31 -8.35
C HIS A 368 -21.29 5.73 -7.09
N TYR A 369 -20.69 4.72 -6.48
CA TYR A 369 -21.19 4.13 -5.22
C TYR A 369 -21.30 5.16 -4.09
N LEU A 370 -20.28 6.01 -3.93
CA LEU A 370 -20.29 7.05 -2.90
C LEU A 370 -21.34 8.12 -3.18
N ARG A 371 -21.62 8.44 -4.45
CA ARG A 371 -22.68 9.39 -4.81
C ARG A 371 -24.07 8.93 -4.37
N ILE A 372 -24.33 7.62 -4.44
CA ILE A 372 -25.59 7.04 -3.96
C ILE A 372 -25.60 6.97 -2.42
N SER A 373 -24.43 6.74 -1.81
CA SER A 373 -24.29 6.52 -0.36
C SER A 373 -24.22 7.80 0.47
N VAL A 374 -23.70 8.89 -0.09
CA VAL A 374 -23.52 10.17 0.59
C VAL A 374 -24.81 11.00 0.45
N PRO A 375 -25.44 11.42 1.55
CA PRO A 375 -26.53 12.38 1.47
C PRO A 375 -25.98 13.69 0.88
N ILE A 376 -26.36 14.01 -0.35
CA ILE A 376 -26.03 15.32 -0.92
C ILE A 376 -26.83 16.34 -0.11
N LEU A 377 -26.14 17.12 0.74
CA LEU A 377 -26.68 18.38 1.24
C LEU A 377 -26.99 19.21 0.00
N LYS A 378 -28.28 19.34 -0.34
CA LYS A 378 -28.73 20.27 -1.38
C LYS A 378 -28.28 21.65 -0.94
N ASP A 379 -27.19 22.15 -1.51
CA ASP A 379 -26.80 23.57 -1.68
C ASP A 379 -25.31 23.63 -2.07
N PHE A 380 -24.95 23.19 -3.28
CA PHE A 380 -23.67 23.56 -3.88
C PHE A 380 -23.85 23.76 -5.39
N GLU A 381 -23.86 25.02 -5.81
CA GLU A 381 -23.66 25.39 -7.22
C GLU A 381 -22.27 24.94 -7.70
N PRO A 382 -22.10 24.66 -9.01
CA PRO A 382 -20.86 24.11 -9.54
C PRO A 382 -19.69 25.08 -9.31
N ALA A 383 -18.64 24.62 -8.63
CA ALA A 383 -17.42 25.40 -8.45
C ALA A 383 -16.79 25.70 -9.82
N GLU A 384 -16.52 26.97 -10.09
CA GLU A 384 -15.75 27.42 -11.25
C GLU A 384 -14.32 26.83 -11.22
N PRO A 385 -13.73 26.51 -12.39
CA PRO A 385 -12.41 25.91 -12.47
C PRO A 385 -11.34 26.86 -11.91
N LEU A 386 -10.71 26.45 -10.80
CA LEU A 386 -9.63 27.16 -10.14
C LEU A 386 -8.40 27.25 -11.04
N GLN A 387 -8.01 28.47 -11.40
CA GLN A 387 -6.73 28.75 -12.06
C GLN A 387 -5.58 28.51 -11.08
N TYR A 388 -4.74 27.52 -11.39
CA TYR A 388 -3.52 27.22 -10.63
C TYR A 388 -2.58 28.43 -10.60
N ARG A 389 -2.37 29.00 -9.42
CA ARG A 389 -1.29 29.95 -9.16
C ARG A 389 -0.16 29.21 -8.45
N GLU A 390 0.91 28.93 -9.19
CA GLU A 390 2.19 28.47 -8.63
C GLU A 390 2.66 29.45 -7.54
N GLN A 391 2.56 29.05 -6.28
CA GLN A 391 3.24 29.74 -5.17
C GLN A 391 3.99 28.73 -4.33
N SER A 392 5.23 28.51 -4.75
CA SER A 392 6.30 27.98 -3.92
C SER A 392 6.69 29.02 -2.86
N LYS A 393 6.24 28.86 -1.61
CA LYS A 393 6.93 29.43 -0.44
C LYS A 393 6.88 28.46 0.75
N PRO A 394 7.98 28.34 1.53
CA PRO A 394 8.16 27.22 2.44
C PRO A 394 7.44 27.42 3.77
N ALA A 395 6.89 26.31 4.26
CA ALA A 395 6.17 26.18 5.52
C ALA A 395 7.02 26.60 6.72
N GLN A 396 6.55 27.61 7.46
CA GLN A 396 6.85 27.79 8.87
C GLN A 396 5.68 27.25 9.68
N GLY A 397 5.98 26.34 10.58
CA GLY A 397 5.00 25.52 11.28
C GLY A 397 4.16 26.27 12.30
N LEU A 398 3.05 25.64 12.67
CA LEU A 398 2.50 25.73 14.00
C LEU A 398 1.82 24.39 14.33
N LEU A 399 2.29 23.78 15.41
CA LEU A 399 1.70 22.62 16.06
C LEU A 399 0.45 23.07 16.81
N ALA A 400 -0.69 22.42 16.59
CA ALA A 400 -1.80 22.45 17.53
C ALA A 400 -2.57 21.13 17.45
N ASN A 401 -2.53 20.41 18.57
CA ASN A 401 -3.25 19.18 18.87
C ASN A 401 -4.77 19.37 18.83
N GLY A 402 -5.47 18.30 18.46
CA GLY A 402 -6.93 18.22 18.56
C GLY A 402 -7.39 16.80 18.25
N ASP A 403 -7.07 15.86 19.15
CA ASP A 403 -7.62 14.51 19.13
C ASP A 403 -9.10 14.57 19.52
N SER A 404 -9.98 14.27 18.57
CA SER A 404 -11.38 13.99 18.85
C SER A 404 -11.78 12.72 18.11
N GLU A 405 -11.67 11.59 18.83
CA GLU A 405 -12.24 10.30 18.42
C GLU A 405 -13.78 10.36 18.35
N PRO A 406 -14.41 9.86 17.29
CA PRO A 406 -15.87 9.81 17.19
C PRO A 406 -16.44 8.62 17.95
N ARG A 407 -17.32 8.94 18.91
CA ARG A 407 -18.07 8.00 19.75
C ARG A 407 -19.24 7.41 18.95
N PHE A 408 -19.17 6.12 18.62
CA PHE A 408 -20.27 5.36 18.01
C PHE A 408 -21.35 5.05 19.05
N THR A 409 -22.55 5.60 18.88
CA THR A 409 -23.74 5.22 19.66
C THR A 409 -24.59 4.25 18.85
N ALA A 410 -24.77 3.03 19.36
CA ALA A 410 -25.69 2.04 18.82
C ALA A 410 -27.15 2.47 19.06
N SER A 411 -27.92 2.64 17.98
CA SER A 411 -29.35 2.93 18.05
C SER A 411 -30.15 1.63 18.18
N HIS A 412 -31.01 1.63 19.21
CA HIS A 412 -31.90 0.55 19.62
C HIS A 412 -32.87 0.06 18.54
N ASP A 413 -33.09 -1.26 18.58
CA ASP A 413 -34.11 -2.03 17.87
C ASP A 413 -35.51 -1.42 17.99
N ASN A 414 -36.17 -1.21 16.85
CA ASN A 414 -37.60 -0.95 16.81
C ASN A 414 -38.28 -2.12 16.09
N ASN A 415 -38.84 -3.03 16.88
CA ASN A 415 -39.74 -4.08 16.46
C ASN A 415 -40.98 -3.44 15.81
N ASN A 416 -41.15 -3.61 14.50
CA ASN A 416 -42.47 -3.44 13.88
C ASN A 416 -42.82 -4.66 13.04
N SER A 417 -44.03 -5.12 13.33
CA SER A 417 -44.73 -6.30 12.88
C SER A 417 -44.89 -6.40 11.36
N VAL A 418 -44.62 -7.61 10.87
CA VAL A 418 -45.21 -8.32 9.73
C VAL A 418 -46.34 -7.54 9.01
N GLY A 419 -45.98 -6.87 7.92
CA GLY A 419 -46.90 -6.31 6.94
C GLY A 419 -46.51 -6.82 5.56
N GLU A 420 -47.48 -7.40 4.85
CA GLU A 420 -47.34 -8.12 3.58
C GLU A 420 -46.72 -7.28 2.45
N PHE A 421 -45.72 -7.87 1.79
CA PHE A 421 -45.34 -7.73 0.38
C PHE A 421 -45.64 -6.40 -0.34
N VAL A 422 -44.91 -5.34 0.03
CA VAL A 422 -44.68 -4.17 -0.86
C VAL A 422 -43.31 -4.29 -1.53
N GLY A 423 -43.05 -5.44 -2.16
CA GLY A 423 -41.73 -5.73 -2.77
C GLY A 423 -41.47 -5.03 -4.12
N GLY A 424 -42.50 -4.58 -4.82
CA GLY A 424 -42.35 -4.01 -6.17
C GLY A 424 -41.94 -2.53 -6.20
N VAL A 425 -42.52 -1.71 -5.32
CA VAL A 425 -42.35 -0.24 -5.37
C VAL A 425 -40.95 0.19 -4.92
N GLY A 426 -40.41 -0.46 -3.87
CA GLY A 426 -39.07 -0.12 -3.35
C GLY A 426 -37.95 -0.53 -4.31
N GLU A 427 -38.07 -1.67 -4.97
CA GLU A 427 -37.04 -2.13 -5.92
C GLU A 427 -36.95 -1.23 -7.14
N ASP A 428 -38.09 -0.83 -7.74
CA ASP A 428 -38.06 0.10 -8.87
C ASP A 428 -37.41 1.43 -8.49
N GLN A 429 -37.60 1.92 -7.26
CA GLN A 429 -36.91 3.12 -6.77
C GLN A 429 -35.39 2.93 -6.70
N ASP A 430 -34.88 1.76 -6.34
CA ASP A 430 -33.45 1.48 -6.30
C ASP A 430 -32.82 1.52 -7.70
N PHE A 431 -33.51 0.96 -8.71
CA PHE A 431 -33.06 1.03 -10.11
C PHE A 431 -33.07 2.46 -10.64
N GLU A 432 -34.11 3.23 -10.36
CA GLU A 432 -34.18 4.64 -10.76
C GLU A 432 -33.10 5.49 -10.08
N LEU A 433 -32.82 5.24 -8.80
CA LEU A 433 -31.74 5.92 -8.07
C LEU A 433 -30.36 5.61 -8.67
N ILE A 434 -30.10 4.34 -9.02
CA ILE A 434 -28.86 3.94 -9.70
C ILE A 434 -28.76 4.58 -11.09
N SER A 435 -29.85 4.63 -11.85
CA SER A 435 -29.91 5.24 -13.19
C SER A 435 -29.64 6.75 -13.13
N GLU A 436 -30.32 7.48 -12.24
CA GLU A 436 -30.15 8.93 -12.10
C GLU A 436 -28.76 9.28 -11.54
N SER A 437 -28.26 8.54 -10.55
CA SER A 437 -26.90 8.73 -10.06
C SER A 437 -25.84 8.38 -11.12
N LEU A 438 -26.09 7.42 -12.01
CA LEU A 438 -25.21 7.13 -13.15
C LEU A 438 -25.15 8.31 -14.11
N ARG A 439 -26.29 8.89 -14.45
CA ARG A 439 -26.37 10.09 -15.30
C ARG A 439 -25.57 11.25 -14.70
N GLN A 440 -25.74 11.51 -13.41
CA GLN A 440 -24.97 12.53 -12.70
C GLN A 440 -23.47 12.21 -12.66
N ASN A 441 -23.11 10.94 -12.42
CA ASN A 441 -21.73 10.51 -12.40
C ASN A 441 -21.07 10.71 -13.78
N ARG A 442 -21.75 10.38 -14.88
CA ARG A 442 -21.27 10.63 -16.25
C ARG A 442 -21.01 12.12 -16.51
N LEU A 443 -21.93 13.00 -16.08
CA LEU A 443 -21.82 14.44 -16.30
C LEU A 443 -20.68 15.08 -15.50
N GLN A 444 -20.40 14.61 -14.28
CA GLN A 444 -19.40 15.21 -13.39
C GLN A 444 -18.04 14.49 -13.41
N TRP A 445 -17.97 13.27 -13.95
CA TRP A 445 -16.75 12.44 -13.87
C TRP A 445 -15.50 13.15 -14.39
N GLN A 446 -15.58 13.81 -15.55
CA GLN A 446 -14.41 14.47 -16.12
C GLN A 446 -13.86 15.58 -15.20
N ASN A 447 -14.75 16.40 -14.63
CA ASN A 447 -14.35 17.44 -13.68
C ASN A 447 -13.74 16.83 -12.39
N LEU A 448 -14.37 15.80 -11.83
CA LEU A 448 -13.85 15.13 -10.63
C LEU A 448 -12.51 14.45 -10.89
N ARG A 449 -12.33 13.87 -12.08
CA ARG A 449 -11.07 13.32 -12.54
C ARG A 449 -10.00 14.41 -12.62
N ASP A 450 -10.27 15.51 -13.31
CA ASP A 450 -9.30 16.60 -13.49
C ASP A 450 -8.89 17.21 -12.12
N GLN A 451 -9.84 17.29 -11.17
CA GLN A 451 -9.55 17.70 -9.81
C GLN A 451 -8.68 16.69 -9.05
N ALA A 452 -8.93 15.39 -9.19
CA ALA A 452 -8.12 14.36 -8.57
C ALA A 452 -6.70 14.32 -9.15
N ASP A 453 -6.58 14.35 -10.48
CA ASP A 453 -5.30 14.37 -11.20
C ASP A 453 -4.51 15.64 -10.83
N GLY A 454 -5.18 16.81 -10.78
CA GLY A 454 -4.58 18.06 -10.33
C GLY A 454 -4.13 18.07 -8.86
N ALA A 455 -4.79 17.30 -8.00
CA ALA A 455 -4.39 17.08 -6.61
C ALA A 455 -3.25 16.03 -6.45
N GLY A 456 -2.78 15.44 -7.56
CA GLY A 456 -1.65 14.52 -7.61
C GLY A 456 -2.02 13.03 -7.54
N TRP A 457 -3.31 12.67 -7.67
CA TRP A 457 -3.73 11.27 -7.70
C TRP A 457 -3.48 10.65 -9.06
N ASP A 458 -3.07 9.39 -9.08
CA ASP A 458 -3.00 8.60 -10.32
C ASP A 458 -4.18 7.62 -10.35
N LEU A 459 -5.25 8.01 -11.05
CA LEU A 459 -6.45 7.18 -11.16
C LEU A 459 -6.20 5.89 -11.96
N SER A 460 -5.13 5.79 -12.73
CA SER A 460 -4.75 4.56 -13.43
C SER A 460 -4.17 3.51 -12.46
N LEU A 461 -3.50 3.96 -11.39
CA LEU A 461 -2.94 3.12 -10.32
C LEU A 461 -3.98 2.86 -9.22
N THR A 462 -5.08 2.20 -9.62
CA THR A 462 -6.19 1.89 -8.72
C THR A 462 -6.28 0.38 -8.43
N ASN A 463 -6.11 0.02 -7.16
CA ASN A 463 -6.07 -1.35 -6.67
C ASN A 463 -7.21 -1.64 -5.66
N LEU A 464 -8.46 -1.34 -6.03
CA LEU A 464 -9.62 -1.53 -5.13
C LEU A 464 -10.01 -3.00 -4.92
N VAL A 465 -9.49 -3.87 -5.78
CA VAL A 465 -9.92 -5.24 -5.91
C VAL A 465 -9.35 -6.15 -4.81
N GLY A 466 -8.22 -5.78 -4.18
CA GLY A 466 -7.73 -6.36 -2.93
C GLY A 466 -7.57 -7.89 -2.90
N GLY A 467 -7.39 -8.55 -4.06
CA GLY A 467 -7.30 -10.01 -4.18
C GLY A 467 -7.84 -10.54 -5.51
N ARG A 468 -8.17 -11.84 -5.53
CA ARG A 468 -8.68 -12.51 -6.73
C ARG A 468 -9.97 -11.84 -7.20
N TYR A 469 -10.05 -11.61 -8.50
CA TYR A 469 -11.16 -10.89 -9.11
C TYR A 469 -11.56 -11.45 -10.45
N HIS A 470 -12.73 -11.03 -10.87
CA HIS A 470 -13.35 -11.46 -12.10
C HIS A 470 -13.60 -10.24 -12.98
N ARG A 471 -13.42 -10.46 -14.28
CA ARG A 471 -13.93 -9.59 -15.33
C ARG A 471 -14.99 -10.35 -16.11
N VAL A 472 -15.96 -9.62 -16.64
CA VAL A 472 -17.06 -10.21 -17.39
C VAL A 472 -17.09 -9.68 -18.80
N ARG A 473 -17.29 -10.59 -19.77
CA ARG A 473 -17.62 -10.26 -21.14
C ARG A 473 -19.12 -10.44 -21.30
N MET A 474 -19.83 -9.34 -21.58
CA MET A 474 -21.27 -9.35 -21.81
C MET A 474 -21.54 -9.17 -23.30
N THR A 475 -21.80 -10.28 -24.00
CA THR A 475 -22.13 -10.27 -25.43
C THR A 475 -23.62 -10.53 -25.61
N ASP A 476 -24.28 -9.73 -26.45
CA ASP A 476 -25.63 -10.06 -26.91
C ASP A 476 -25.55 -11.25 -27.87
N MET A 477 -25.93 -12.43 -27.37
CA MET A 477 -26.17 -13.58 -28.23
C MET A 477 -27.38 -13.25 -29.11
N GLN A 478 -27.16 -13.07 -30.42
CA GLN A 478 -28.27 -13.16 -31.36
C GLN A 478 -28.78 -14.59 -31.28
N PHE A 479 -29.98 -14.77 -30.73
CA PHE A 479 -30.67 -16.05 -30.87
C PHE A 479 -30.92 -16.23 -32.37
N GLU A 480 -30.09 -17.05 -33.02
CA GLU A 480 -30.45 -17.65 -34.30
C GLU A 480 -31.79 -18.33 -34.05
N LYS A 481 -32.86 -17.74 -34.58
CA LYS A 481 -34.12 -18.45 -34.73
C LYS A 481 -33.76 -19.67 -35.57
N LYS A 482 -33.73 -20.84 -34.92
CA LYS A 482 -33.90 -22.09 -35.65
C LYS A 482 -35.27 -21.98 -36.29
N ASP A 483 -35.29 -21.64 -37.57
CA ASP A 483 -36.46 -21.78 -38.42
C ASP A 483 -37.00 -23.19 -38.19
N GLN A 484 -38.20 -23.26 -37.60
CA GLN A 484 -38.99 -24.49 -37.49
C GLN A 484 -39.84 -24.64 -38.74
#